data_AF-A0A9D5IC31-F1
#
_entry.id   AF-A0A9D5IC31-F1
#
_cell.length_a   1.000
_cell.length_b   1.000
_cell.length_c   1.000
_cell.angle_alpha   90.00
_cell.angle_beta   90.00
_cell.angle_gamma   90.00
#
_symmetry.space_group_name_H-M   'P 1'
#
loop_
_entity.id
_entity.type
_entity.pdbx_description
1 polymer ?
#
loop_
_entity_poly.entity_id
_entity_poly.type
_entity_poly.pdbx_seq_one_letter_code
_entity_poly.pdbx_strand_id
1 'polypeptide(L)'
;MSIEPHPGKKALVPPPPPHWGEVVPAGESALVLRFALGDRVVSYPCSEFKRWEHVNGAPETLVLATANEQVVIEGSELAAIRAALDLGRLAEVRLTYSRQPARPGPKIERITIEPA
;
A
#
# COMPACT_ATOMS: atom_id res chain seq x y z
N MET A 1 5.28 -48.42 -8.03
CA MET A 1 5.75 -47.30 -7.19
C MET A 1 4.57 -46.38 -6.95
N SER A 2 3.90 -46.54 -5.81
CA SER A 2 2.73 -45.73 -5.43
C SER A 2 3.25 -44.49 -4.71
N ILE A 3 2.86 -43.29 -5.16
CA ILE A 3 3.16 -42.05 -4.44
C ILE A 3 2.04 -41.91 -3.40
N GLU A 4 2.35 -42.22 -2.14
CA GLU A 4 1.44 -41.94 -1.04
C GLU A 4 1.35 -40.41 -0.84
N PRO A 5 0.16 -39.80 -0.95
CA PRO A 5 0.00 -38.38 -0.66
C PRO A 5 0.16 -38.17 0.84
N HIS A 6 1.20 -37.42 1.23
CA HIS A 6 1.42 -37.00 2.62
C HIS A 6 0.19 -36.25 3.16
N PRO A 7 -0.46 -36.73 4.24
CA PRO A 7 -1.56 -36.03 4.86
C PRO A 7 -0.99 -34.91 5.73
N GLY A 8 -1.26 -33.64 5.38
CA GLY A 8 -0.98 -32.55 6.33
C GLY A 8 -0.71 -31.17 5.76
N LYS A 9 -0.46 -31.01 4.45
CA LYS A 9 -0.36 -29.64 3.89
C LYS A 9 -1.75 -29.07 3.66
N LYS A 10 -2.31 -28.51 4.72
CA LYS A 10 -3.41 -27.53 4.63
C LYS A 10 -3.03 -26.56 3.53
N ALA A 11 -3.83 -26.45 2.47
CA ALA A 11 -3.60 -25.46 1.43
C ALA A 11 -3.44 -24.11 2.16
N LEU A 12 -2.27 -23.49 2.03
CA LEU A 12 -2.05 -22.14 2.51
C LEU A 12 -2.91 -21.27 1.62
N VAL A 13 -4.17 -21.08 2.03
CA VAL A 13 -5.01 -20.03 1.47
C VAL A 13 -4.19 -18.77 1.64
N PRO A 14 -3.77 -18.10 0.56
CA PRO A 14 -3.00 -16.88 0.69
C PRO A 14 -3.78 -15.93 1.59
N PRO A 15 -3.12 -15.25 2.54
CA PRO A 15 -3.80 -14.30 3.40
C PRO A 15 -4.56 -13.32 2.51
N PRO A 16 -5.80 -12.97 2.88
CA PRO A 16 -6.60 -12.10 2.05
C PRO A 16 -5.86 -10.77 1.86
N PRO A 17 -5.93 -10.15 0.68
CA PRO A 17 -5.14 -8.96 0.37
C PRO A 17 -5.41 -7.84 1.38
N PRO A 18 -4.40 -7.00 1.68
CA PRO A 18 -4.58 -5.87 2.57
C PRO A 18 -5.69 -4.95 2.03
N HIS A 19 -6.49 -4.41 2.95
CA HIS A 19 -7.64 -3.59 2.58
C HIS A 19 -7.26 -2.18 2.11
N TRP A 20 -6.01 -1.79 2.33
CA TRP A 20 -5.44 -0.46 2.07
C TRP A 20 -4.43 -0.44 0.92
N GLY A 21 -4.00 -1.59 0.41
CA GLY A 21 -2.93 -1.62 -0.59
C GLY A 21 -2.31 -2.98 -0.87
N GLU A 22 -1.19 -2.96 -1.60
CA GLU A 22 -0.38 -4.12 -1.96
C GLU A 22 1.11 -3.82 -1.69
N VAL A 23 1.80 -4.79 -1.11
CA VAL A 23 3.24 -4.75 -0.88
C VAL A 23 3.84 -5.97 -1.56
N VAL A 24 4.87 -5.78 -2.38
CA VAL A 24 5.54 -6.89 -3.08
C VAL A 24 6.20 -7.84 -2.08
N PRO A 25 6.45 -9.11 -2.44
CA PRO A 25 7.12 -10.08 -1.56
C PRO A 25 8.46 -9.61 -1.01
N ALA A 26 8.92 -10.23 0.07
CA ALA A 26 10.23 -9.92 0.64
C ALA A 26 11.34 -10.33 -0.34
N GLY A 27 12.33 -9.45 -0.55
CA GLY A 27 13.41 -9.66 -1.52
C GLY A 27 13.09 -9.11 -2.93
N GLU A 28 11.87 -8.62 -3.16
CA GLU A 28 11.48 -7.94 -4.39
C GLU A 28 11.33 -6.43 -4.15
N SER A 29 11.42 -5.64 -5.23
CA SER A 29 11.16 -4.20 -5.22
C SER A 29 10.00 -3.86 -6.15
N ALA A 30 9.15 -2.94 -5.73
CA ALA A 30 8.13 -2.39 -6.60
C ALA A 30 8.78 -1.48 -7.64
N LEU A 31 8.48 -1.71 -8.93
CA LEU A 31 8.92 -0.84 -10.02
C LEU A 31 7.98 0.37 -10.20
N VAL A 32 6.72 0.18 -9.84
CA VAL A 32 5.64 1.16 -10.00
C VAL A 32 4.82 1.18 -8.72
N LEU A 33 4.47 2.38 -8.27
CA LEU A 33 3.50 2.61 -7.20
C LEU A 33 2.17 3.07 -7.82
N ARG A 34 1.11 2.32 -7.52
CA ARG A 34 -0.27 2.60 -7.95
C ARG A 34 -1.08 3.26 -6.84
N PHE A 35 -1.80 4.32 -7.20
CA PHE A 35 -2.85 4.91 -6.37
C PHE A 35 -4.21 4.59 -7.00
N ALA A 36 -4.94 3.67 -6.37
CA ALA A 36 -6.30 3.32 -6.78
C ALA A 36 -7.28 4.28 -6.10
N LEU A 37 -7.71 5.29 -6.85
CA LEU A 37 -8.75 6.25 -6.47
C LEU A 37 -10.13 5.67 -6.82
N GLY A 38 -11.19 6.31 -6.32
CA GLY A 38 -12.56 5.83 -6.57
C GLY A 38 -12.98 5.84 -8.04
N ASP A 39 -12.42 6.76 -8.83
CA ASP A 39 -12.75 7.02 -10.24
C ASP A 39 -11.66 6.57 -11.23
N ARG A 40 -10.41 6.42 -10.77
CA ARG A 40 -9.26 6.13 -11.63
C ARG A 40 -8.11 5.47 -10.88
N VAL A 41 -7.14 4.95 -11.62
CA VAL A 41 -5.86 4.47 -11.08
C VAL A 41 -4.75 5.32 -11.67
N VAL A 42 -3.89 5.87 -10.83
CA VAL A 42 -2.71 6.64 -11.23
C VAL A 42 -1.46 5.84 -10.87
N SER A 43 -0.50 5.75 -11.80
CA SER A 43 0.71 4.96 -11.64
C SER A 43 1.95 5.82 -11.80
N TYR A 44 2.90 5.68 -10.89
CA TYR A 44 4.18 6.36 -10.96
C TYR A 44 5.32 5.34 -10.94
N PRO A 45 6.34 5.47 -11.80
CA PRO A 45 7.60 4.78 -11.59
C PRO A 45 8.14 5.10 -10.18
N CYS A 46 8.55 4.08 -9.43
CA CYS A 46 9.05 4.29 -8.06
C CYS A 46 10.26 5.24 -8.01
N SER A 47 11.01 5.34 -9.11
CA SER A 47 12.15 6.25 -9.26
C SER A 47 11.77 7.74 -9.26
N GLU A 48 10.50 8.09 -9.44
CA GLU A 48 10.03 9.48 -9.42
C GLU A 48 9.85 10.04 -8.01
N PHE A 49 9.61 9.19 -7.01
CA PHE A 49 9.47 9.63 -5.62
C PHE A 49 10.85 9.92 -5.03
N LYS A 50 11.12 11.21 -4.78
CA LYS A 50 12.41 11.65 -4.21
C LYS A 50 12.36 11.87 -2.71
N ARG A 51 11.17 12.17 -2.19
CA ARG A 51 10.96 12.49 -0.78
C ARG A 51 9.58 12.03 -0.37
N TRP A 52 9.48 11.46 0.82
CA TRP A 52 8.21 11.29 1.51
C TRP A 52 8.34 11.75 2.96
N GLU A 53 7.24 12.27 3.50
CA GLU A 53 7.17 12.86 4.82
C GLU A 53 5.94 12.32 5.55
N HIS A 54 6.15 11.75 6.74
CA HIS A 54 5.08 11.24 7.58
C HIS A 54 4.90 12.17 8.78
N VAL A 55 3.73 12.80 8.84
CA VAL A 55 3.31 13.68 9.91
C VAL A 55 2.30 12.92 10.76
N ASN A 56 2.65 12.71 12.03
CA ASN A 56 1.73 12.16 13.01
C ASN A 56 0.64 13.21 13.33
N GLY A 57 -0.62 12.77 13.43
CA GLY A 57 -1.77 13.64 13.66
C GLY A 57 -3.07 12.86 13.79
N ALA A 58 -4.20 13.56 13.82
CA ALA A 58 -5.54 12.98 13.74
C ALA A 58 -6.37 13.80 12.73
N PRO A 59 -6.36 13.44 11.43
CA PRO A 59 -5.71 12.27 10.83
C PRO A 59 -4.18 12.38 10.71
N GLU A 60 -3.49 11.24 10.58
CA GLU A 60 -2.10 11.19 10.12
C GLU A 60 -2.01 11.58 8.64
N THR A 61 -0.87 12.12 8.23
CA THR A 61 -0.61 12.51 6.84
C THR A 61 0.70 11.92 6.34
N LEU A 62 0.68 11.28 5.17
CA LEU A 62 1.87 10.84 4.44
C LEU A 62 1.91 11.56 3.09
N VAL A 63 2.91 12.40 2.91
CA VAL A 63 3.12 13.19 1.70
C VAL A 63 4.24 12.56 0.89
N LEU A 64 3.99 12.30 -0.39
CA LEU A 64 5.01 11.82 -1.35
C LEU A 64 5.20 12.88 -2.43
N ALA A 65 6.44 13.30 -2.64
CA ALA A 65 6.78 14.29 -3.65
C ALA A 65 7.42 13.63 -4.88
N THR A 66 6.88 13.95 -6.05
CA THR A 66 7.50 13.71 -7.37
C THR A 66 8.06 15.04 -7.90
N ALA A 67 8.52 15.05 -9.16
CA ALA A 67 9.01 16.27 -9.79
C ALA A 67 7.89 17.29 -10.11
N ASN A 68 6.69 16.81 -10.41
CA ASN A 68 5.60 17.63 -10.93
C ASN A 68 4.35 17.62 -10.03
N GLU A 69 4.26 16.65 -9.12
CA GLU A 69 3.06 16.40 -8.34
C GLU A 69 3.41 16.01 -6.91
N GLN A 70 2.45 16.23 -6.03
CA GLN A 70 2.45 15.79 -4.65
C GLN A 70 1.27 14.86 -4.44
N VAL A 71 1.54 13.67 -3.88
CA VAL A 71 0.51 12.74 -3.43
C VAL A 71 0.37 12.86 -1.92
N VAL A 72 -0.84 13.18 -1.45
CA VAL A 72 -1.17 13.33 -0.04
C VAL A 72 -2.11 12.21 0.37
N ILE A 73 -1.68 11.38 1.32
CA ILE A 73 -2.45 10.28 1.89
C ILE A 73 -2.80 10.66 3.32
N GLU A 74 -4.09 10.59 3.66
CA GLU A 74 -4.57 10.85 5.02
C GLU A 74 -5.31 9.65 5.59
N GLY A 75 -5.16 9.47 6.90
CA GLY A 75 -5.90 8.44 7.64
C GLY A 75 -5.23 8.07 8.96
N SER A 76 -5.14 6.78 9.26
CA SER A 76 -4.55 6.28 10.51
C SER A 76 -3.65 5.08 10.27
N GLU A 77 -2.67 4.88 11.15
CA GLU A 77 -1.69 3.79 11.06
C GLU A 77 -0.85 3.84 9.76
N LEU A 78 -0.58 5.04 9.24
CA LEU A 78 0.14 5.23 7.96
C LEU A 78 1.62 4.85 8.05
N ALA A 79 2.13 4.63 9.27
CA ALA A 79 3.49 4.13 9.51
C ALA A 79 3.82 2.85 8.73
N ALA A 80 2.85 1.95 8.52
CA ALA A 80 3.09 0.73 7.75
C ALA A 80 3.23 1.00 6.24
N ILE A 81 2.54 2.02 5.71
CA ILE A 81 2.70 2.48 4.32
C ILE A 81 4.08 3.12 4.15
N ARG A 82 4.46 4.00 5.09
CA ARG A 82 5.81 4.60 5.13
C ARG A 82 6.90 3.54 5.17
N ALA A 83 6.76 2.53 6.04
CA ALA A 83 7.74 1.45 6.12
C ALA A 83 7.85 0.64 4.80
N ALA A 84 6.74 0.43 4.09
CA ALA A 84 6.76 -0.22 2.79
C ALA A 84 7.43 0.66 1.70
N LEU A 85 7.27 1.98 1.77
CA LEU A 85 8.00 2.94 0.91
C LEU A 85 9.50 2.92 1.20
N ASP A 86 9.89 2.97 2.48
CA ASP A 86 11.30 2.93 2.91
C ASP A 86 12.01 1.67 2.38
N LEU A 87 11.29 0.56 2.31
CA LEU A 87 11.80 -0.71 1.80
C LEU A 87 11.73 -0.84 0.27
N GLY A 88 11.15 0.15 -0.44
CA GLY A 88 10.93 0.10 -1.89
C GLY A 88 9.96 -1.01 -2.31
N ARG A 89 9.03 -1.39 -1.43
CA ARG A 89 8.14 -2.54 -1.60
C ARG A 89 6.68 -2.19 -1.77
N LEU A 90 6.30 -0.94 -1.56
CA LEU A 90 4.92 -0.50 -1.75
C LEU A 90 4.56 -0.52 -3.24
N ALA A 91 3.56 -1.31 -3.62
CA ALA A 91 3.12 -1.46 -5.01
C ALA A 91 1.77 -0.80 -5.29
N GLU A 92 0.87 -0.80 -4.32
CA GLU A 92 -0.45 -0.16 -4.46
C GLU A 92 -0.94 0.42 -3.14
N VAL A 93 -1.66 1.54 -3.24
CA VAL A 93 -2.38 2.22 -2.16
C VAL A 93 -3.81 2.48 -2.63
N ARG A 94 -4.81 2.17 -1.81
CA ARG A 94 -6.23 2.35 -2.13
C ARG A 94 -7.02 2.86 -0.91
N LEU A 95 -8.13 3.56 -1.17
CA LEU A 95 -9.04 3.99 -0.10
C LEU A 95 -9.61 2.80 0.69
N THR A 96 -9.63 2.93 2.02
CA THR A 96 -10.25 1.95 2.91
C THR A 96 -11.76 2.19 2.96
N TYR A 97 -12.55 1.30 2.36
CA TYR A 97 -14.02 1.39 2.44
C TYR A 97 -14.54 0.90 3.79
N SER A 98 -15.31 1.75 4.47
CA SER A 98 -15.85 1.56 5.83
C SER A 98 -16.79 0.36 6.03
N ARG A 99 -17.20 -0.34 4.97
CA ARG A 99 -18.16 -1.46 5.04
C ARG A 99 -17.52 -2.80 5.38
N GLN A 100 -16.19 -2.90 5.42
CA GLN A 100 -15.51 -4.14 5.79
C GLN A 100 -15.28 -4.19 7.31
N PRO A 101 -15.38 -5.37 7.96
CA PRO A 101 -15.04 -5.51 9.37
C PRO A 101 -13.61 -5.01 9.59
N ALA A 102 -13.37 -4.36 10.74
CA ALA A 102 -12.09 -3.76 11.10
C ALA A 102 -10.94 -4.77 10.97
N ARG A 103 -10.30 -4.81 9.81
CA ARG A 103 -9.06 -5.55 9.59
C ARG A 103 -7.92 -4.69 10.10
N PRO A 104 -6.94 -5.27 10.80
CA PRO A 104 -5.79 -4.52 11.28
C PRO A 104 -4.99 -3.92 10.11
N GLY A 105 -4.38 -2.77 10.35
CA GLY A 105 -3.51 -2.07 9.40
C GLY A 105 -4.02 -0.69 8.99
N PRO A 106 -3.26 0.01 8.12
CA PRO A 106 -3.55 1.35 7.66
C PRO A 106 -5.01 1.56 7.24
N LYS A 107 -5.63 2.62 7.74
CA LYS A 107 -6.90 3.10 7.21
C LYS A 107 -6.63 4.34 6.40
N ILE A 108 -7.02 4.30 5.13
CA ILE A 108 -6.81 5.41 4.20
C ILE A 108 -8.16 6.05 3.93
N GLU A 109 -8.31 7.28 4.39
CA GLU A 109 -9.56 8.05 4.29
C GLU A 109 -9.58 8.92 3.04
N ARG A 110 -8.42 9.48 2.68
CA ARG A 110 -8.26 10.33 1.51
C ARG A 110 -6.91 10.11 0.82
N ILE A 111 -6.93 10.16 -0.50
CA ILE A 111 -5.74 10.25 -1.35
C ILE A 111 -5.99 11.43 -2.30
N THR A 112 -5.11 12.42 -2.27
CA THR A 112 -5.16 13.58 -3.15
C THR A 112 -3.88 13.64 -3.97
N ILE A 113 -3.99 13.97 -5.25
CA ILE A 113 -2.86 14.20 -6.15
C ILE A 113 -2.99 15.63 -6.65
N GLU A 114 -1.99 16.45 -6.36
CA GLU A 114 -1.99 17.88 -6.64
C GLU A 114 -0.70 18.25 -7.39
N PRO A 115 -0.71 19.26 -8.28
CA PRO A 115 0.52 19.82 -8.82
C PRO A 115 1.42 20.34 -7.69
N ALA A 116 2.74 20.11 -7.81
CA ALA A 116 3.74 20.59 -6.85
C ALA A 116 4.05 22.09 -7.00
#